data_AF-A0A7W6GRU1-F1
#
_entry.id   AF-A0A7W6GRU1-F1
#
_cell.length_a   1.000
_cell.length_b   1.000
_cell.length_c   1.000
_cell.angle_alpha   90.00
_cell.angle_beta   90.00
_cell.angle_gamma   90.00
#
_symmetry.space_group_name_H-M   'P 1'
#
loop_
_entity.id
_entity.type
_entity.pdbx_description
1 polymer ?
#
loop_
_entity_poly.entity_id
_entity_poly.type
_entity_poly.pdbx_seq_one_letter_code
_entity_poly.pdbx_strand_id
1 'polypeptide(L)'
;MTDLPEDPTLDEIRDALIPLVARHAAFDGWRDAAVEMAAQEAGVDADIARLAFKGGAVAMIDTWFASIDRAMLEAVPAGRLATMPIRARIAALVEARLTLLKADREALRRATAILAMPRNMARAAALGWRAADAMWRAAGDAATDYNHYTKRATLAAVYAATLMTFMDDDSDDHAETRAFLARRIEGIMRFEKAKARLTGADGGERLSLARFVGRLRYPAI
;
A
#
# COMPACT_ATOMS: atom_id res chain seq x y z
N MET A 1 -24.55 -5.49 13.22
CA MET A 1 -25.12 -6.60 12.44
C MET A 1 -24.47 -6.56 11.09
N THR A 2 -23.67 -7.57 10.79
CA THR A 2 -22.98 -7.72 9.51
C THR A 2 -24.05 -8.08 8.46
N ASP A 3 -24.12 -7.34 7.36
CA ASP A 3 -25.13 -7.55 6.31
C ASP A 3 -24.71 -8.73 5.43
N LEU A 4 -24.95 -9.95 5.92
CA LEU A 4 -24.72 -11.19 5.19
C LEU A 4 -26.05 -11.71 4.62
N PRO A 5 -26.06 -12.27 3.40
CA PRO A 5 -27.24 -12.95 2.87
C PRO A 5 -27.59 -14.19 3.71
N GLU A 6 -28.79 -14.76 3.49
CA GLU A 6 -29.31 -15.92 4.26
C GLU A 6 -28.40 -17.16 4.14
N ASP A 7 -27.77 -17.37 2.98
CA ASP A 7 -26.80 -18.44 2.73
C ASP A 7 -25.52 -17.85 2.11
N PRO A 8 -24.59 -17.32 2.93
CA PRO A 8 -23.42 -16.63 2.44
C PRO A 8 -22.34 -17.59 1.99
N THR A 9 -21.69 -17.26 0.87
CA THR A 9 -20.47 -17.93 0.42
C THR A 9 -19.31 -17.67 1.37
N LEU A 10 -18.28 -18.53 1.33
CA LEU A 10 -17.07 -18.33 2.14
C LEU A 10 -16.35 -17.01 1.84
N ASP A 11 -16.48 -16.49 0.62
CA ASP A 11 -15.87 -15.22 0.23
C ASP A 11 -16.63 -14.03 0.83
N GLU A 12 -17.96 -14.07 0.83
CA GLU A 12 -18.81 -13.06 1.50
C GLU A 12 -18.57 -13.06 3.01
N ILE A 13 -18.50 -14.24 3.63
CA ILE A 13 -18.12 -14.36 5.05
C ILE A 13 -16.75 -13.75 5.30
N ARG A 14 -15.76 -14.06 4.45
CA ARG A 14 -14.40 -13.55 4.59
C ARG A 14 -14.37 -12.02 4.50
N ASP A 15 -15.03 -11.46 3.50
CA ASP A 15 -15.06 -10.01 3.29
C ASP A 15 -15.78 -9.28 4.42
N ALA A 16 -16.84 -9.89 4.97
CA ALA A 16 -17.61 -9.30 6.05
C ALA A 16 -16.91 -9.39 7.41
N LEU A 17 -16.18 -10.48 7.65
CA LEU A 17 -15.46 -10.70 8.92
C LEU A 17 -14.09 -10.01 8.97
N ILE A 18 -13.39 -9.82 7.85
CA ILE A 18 -11.98 -9.40 7.90
C ILE A 18 -11.70 -8.06 8.64
N PRO A 19 -12.58 -7.03 8.62
CA PRO A 19 -12.36 -5.84 9.45
C PRO A 19 -12.44 -6.16 10.95
N LEU A 20 -13.32 -7.08 11.35
CA LEU A 20 -13.43 -7.54 12.74
C LEU A 20 -12.23 -8.41 13.13
N VAL A 21 -11.78 -9.29 12.23
CA VAL A 21 -10.57 -10.09 12.44
C VAL A 21 -9.35 -9.19 12.68
N ALA A 22 -9.21 -8.11 11.90
CA ALA A 22 -8.12 -7.14 12.11
C ALA A 22 -8.19 -6.48 13.49
N ARG A 23 -9.38 -6.05 13.94
CA ARG A 23 -9.60 -5.47 15.28
C ARG A 23 -9.19 -6.44 16.38
N HIS A 24 -9.65 -7.69 16.32
CA HIS A 24 -9.31 -8.72 17.31
C HIS A 24 -7.81 -9.11 17.24
N ALA A 25 -7.22 -9.10 16.04
CA ALA A 25 -5.79 -9.36 15.86
C ALA A 25 -4.88 -8.31 16.51
N ALA A 26 -5.38 -7.10 16.80
CA ALA A 26 -4.66 -6.11 17.60
C ALA A 26 -4.34 -6.64 19.01
N PHE A 27 -5.19 -7.51 19.57
CA PHE A 27 -5.04 -8.05 20.92
C PHE A 27 -4.43 -9.46 20.89
N ASP A 28 -5.07 -10.37 20.16
CA ASP A 28 -4.74 -11.81 20.17
C ASP A 28 -3.73 -12.22 19.08
N GLY A 29 -3.40 -11.27 18.19
CA GLY A 29 -2.56 -11.51 17.01
C GLY A 29 -3.32 -12.16 15.86
N TRP A 30 -2.63 -12.29 14.73
CA TRP A 30 -3.16 -12.87 13.49
C TRP A 30 -3.24 -14.41 13.58
N ARG A 31 -4.20 -14.91 14.35
CA ARG A 31 -4.41 -16.34 14.67
C ARG A 31 -5.91 -16.69 14.60
N ASP A 32 -6.22 -17.98 14.62
CA ASP A 32 -7.60 -18.50 14.57
C ASP A 32 -8.49 -17.91 15.69
N ALA A 33 -7.92 -17.60 16.85
CA ALA A 33 -8.65 -16.92 17.94
C ALA A 33 -9.27 -15.58 17.49
N ALA A 34 -8.58 -14.78 16.68
CA ALA A 34 -9.13 -13.52 16.16
C ALA A 34 -10.29 -13.75 15.17
N VAL A 35 -10.26 -14.88 14.45
CA VAL A 35 -11.35 -15.32 13.56
C VAL A 35 -12.56 -15.75 14.36
N GLU A 36 -12.35 -16.53 15.43
CA GLU A 36 -13.42 -17.00 16.31
C GLU A 36 -14.12 -15.84 17.02
N MET A 37 -13.37 -14.86 17.51
CA MET A 37 -13.92 -13.65 18.13
C MET A 37 -14.73 -12.80 17.12
N ALA A 38 -14.20 -12.64 15.90
CA ALA A 38 -14.92 -11.95 14.83
C ALA A 38 -16.21 -12.68 14.43
N ALA A 39 -16.18 -14.01 14.36
CA ALA A 39 -17.33 -14.84 14.05
C ALA A 39 -18.41 -14.73 15.12
N GLN A 40 -18.02 -14.79 16.40
CA GLN A 40 -18.93 -14.59 17.53
C GLN A 40 -19.60 -13.22 17.51
N GLU A 41 -18.84 -12.15 17.22
CA GLU A 41 -19.37 -10.78 17.12
C GLU A 41 -20.36 -10.63 15.95
N ALA A 42 -20.11 -11.31 14.84
CA ALA A 42 -20.93 -11.26 13.63
C ALA A 42 -22.10 -12.27 13.62
N GLY A 43 -22.16 -13.20 14.57
CA GLY A 43 -23.14 -14.28 14.59
C GLY A 43 -22.90 -15.37 13.53
N VAL A 44 -21.65 -15.52 13.07
CA VAL A 44 -21.24 -16.56 12.11
C VAL A 44 -20.72 -17.78 12.87
N ASP A 45 -21.05 -18.98 12.38
CA ASP A 45 -20.52 -20.23 12.95
C ASP A 45 -18.98 -20.27 12.89
N ALA A 46 -18.35 -20.69 13.98
CA ALA A 46 -16.90 -20.65 14.12
C ALA A 46 -16.18 -21.61 13.17
N ASP A 47 -16.75 -22.79 12.87
CA ASP A 47 -16.18 -23.74 11.92
C ASP A 47 -16.23 -23.18 10.49
N ILE A 48 -17.35 -22.55 10.13
CA ILE A 48 -17.50 -21.87 8.84
C ILE A 48 -16.52 -20.69 8.72
N ALA A 49 -16.36 -19.89 9.78
CA ALA A 49 -15.41 -18.78 9.79
C ALA A 49 -13.96 -19.28 9.65
N ARG A 50 -13.56 -20.33 10.38
CA ARG A 50 -12.23 -20.96 10.22
C ARG A 50 -12.01 -21.47 8.80
N LEU A 51 -13.04 -22.05 8.18
CA LEU A 51 -13.00 -22.49 6.80
C LEU A 51 -12.79 -21.31 5.82
N ALA A 52 -13.40 -20.15 6.10
CA ALA A 52 -13.24 -18.94 5.29
C ALA A 52 -11.81 -18.33 5.41
N PHE A 53 -11.14 -18.47 6.56
CA PHE A 53 -9.80 -17.93 6.84
C PHE A 53 -8.67 -18.97 6.85
N LYS A 54 -8.67 -19.88 5.88
CA LYS A 54 -7.55 -20.81 5.68
C LYS A 54 -6.26 -20.10 5.23
N GLY A 55 -5.11 -20.66 5.60
CA GLY A 55 -3.78 -20.19 5.15
C GLY A 55 -2.98 -19.39 6.17
N GLY A 56 -3.52 -19.21 7.38
CA GLY A 56 -2.81 -18.63 8.53
C GLY A 56 -2.59 -17.11 8.42
N ALA A 57 -1.70 -16.60 9.28
CA ALA A 57 -1.53 -15.16 9.50
C ALA A 57 -1.33 -14.34 8.22
N VAL A 58 -0.45 -14.77 7.32
CA VAL A 58 -0.14 -14.01 6.09
C VAL A 58 -1.36 -13.95 5.16
N ALA A 59 -2.17 -15.01 5.08
CA ALA A 59 -3.38 -15.02 4.27
C ALA A 59 -4.46 -14.08 4.85
N MET A 60 -4.62 -14.06 6.18
CA MET A 60 -5.50 -13.11 6.85
C MET A 60 -5.06 -11.66 6.63
N ILE A 61 -3.75 -11.37 6.75
CA ILE A 61 -3.19 -10.04 6.48
C ILE A 61 -3.41 -9.62 5.02
N ASP A 62 -3.19 -10.51 4.06
CA ASP A 62 -3.44 -10.23 2.64
C ASP A 62 -4.90 -9.88 2.39
N THR A 63 -5.81 -10.68 2.96
CA THR A 63 -7.26 -10.45 2.89
C THR A 63 -7.63 -9.08 3.46
N TRP A 64 -7.05 -8.71 4.61
CA TRP A 64 -7.29 -7.40 5.21
C TRP A 64 -6.76 -6.28 4.34
N PHE A 65 -5.54 -6.40 3.83
CA PHE A 65 -5.00 -5.39 2.91
C PHE A 65 -5.83 -5.30 1.62
N ALA A 66 -6.42 -6.40 1.13
CA ALA A 66 -7.35 -6.37 0.01
C ALA A 66 -8.65 -5.62 0.34
N SER A 67 -9.19 -5.76 1.55
CA SER A 67 -10.37 -4.98 1.95
C SER A 67 -10.04 -3.48 2.08
N ILE A 68 -8.84 -3.13 2.57
CA ILE A 68 -8.35 -1.74 2.60
C ILE A 68 -8.18 -1.18 1.18
N ASP A 69 -7.68 -1.97 0.22
CA ASP A 69 -7.57 -1.54 -1.18
C ASP A 69 -8.95 -1.20 -1.76
N ARG A 70 -9.97 -2.04 -1.52
CA ARG A 70 -11.34 -1.79 -1.99
C ARG A 70 -11.94 -0.54 -1.34
N ALA A 71 -11.87 -0.44 -0.02
CA ALA A 71 -12.39 0.70 0.73
C ALA A 71 -11.69 2.02 0.36
N MET A 72 -10.39 1.98 0.01
CA MET A 72 -9.67 3.15 -0.50
C MET A 72 -10.27 3.66 -1.82
N LEU A 73 -10.62 2.76 -2.74
CA LEU A 73 -11.20 3.12 -4.03
C LEU A 73 -12.62 3.69 -3.88
N GLU A 74 -13.37 3.20 -2.90
CA GLU A 74 -14.69 3.75 -2.53
C GLU A 74 -14.56 5.14 -1.90
N ALA A 75 -13.60 5.33 -0.99
CA ALA A 75 -13.36 6.61 -0.31
C ALA A 75 -12.86 7.72 -1.25
N VAL A 76 -12.13 7.35 -2.32
CA VAL A 76 -11.59 8.29 -3.31
C VAL A 76 -12.00 7.87 -4.73
N PRO A 77 -13.26 8.10 -5.11
CA PRO A 77 -13.80 7.62 -6.37
C PRO A 77 -13.12 8.26 -7.58
N ALA A 78 -13.13 7.55 -8.72
CA ALA A 78 -12.46 7.99 -9.96
C ALA A 78 -12.85 9.40 -10.40
N GLY A 79 -14.12 9.80 -10.23
CA GLY A 79 -14.58 11.16 -10.55
C GLY A 79 -13.88 12.24 -9.71
N ARG A 80 -13.60 11.98 -8.44
CA ARG A 80 -12.85 12.89 -7.55
C ARG A 80 -11.37 12.92 -7.93
N LEU A 81 -10.78 11.76 -8.27
CA LEU A 81 -9.37 11.70 -8.70
C LEU A 81 -9.15 12.47 -10.01
N ALA A 82 -10.10 12.41 -10.94
CA ALA A 82 -9.98 13.06 -12.24
C ALA A 82 -9.77 14.58 -12.15
N THR A 83 -10.30 15.24 -11.11
CA THR A 83 -10.15 16.70 -10.90
C THR A 83 -8.79 17.11 -10.31
N MET A 84 -7.99 16.14 -9.87
CA MET A 84 -6.73 16.38 -9.18
C MET A 84 -5.52 16.20 -10.11
N PRO A 85 -4.42 16.95 -9.92
CA PRO A 85 -3.15 16.61 -10.54
C PRO A 85 -2.63 15.28 -10.00
N ILE A 86 -1.84 14.54 -10.80
CA ILE A 86 -1.37 13.18 -10.47
C ILE A 86 -0.75 13.05 -9.07
N ARG A 87 0.02 14.06 -8.64
CA ARG A 87 0.63 14.09 -7.29
C ARG A 87 -0.41 14.08 -6.16
N ALA A 88 -1.51 14.82 -6.35
CA ALA A 88 -2.58 14.93 -5.37
C ALA A 88 -3.46 13.68 -5.38
N ARG A 89 -3.62 13.02 -6.54
CA ARG A 89 -4.25 11.70 -6.63
C ARG A 89 -3.54 10.67 -5.76
N ILE A 90 -2.22 10.56 -5.92
CA ILE A 90 -1.40 9.62 -5.13
C ILE A 90 -1.44 9.98 -3.63
N ALA A 91 -1.31 11.25 -3.27
CA ALA A 91 -1.42 11.69 -1.88
C ALA A 91 -2.78 11.32 -1.27
N ALA A 92 -3.89 11.64 -1.96
CA ALA A 92 -5.24 11.35 -1.49
C ALA A 92 -5.49 9.84 -1.31
N LEU A 93 -4.98 9.01 -2.23
CA LEU A 93 -5.09 7.56 -2.11
C LEU A 93 -4.30 7.01 -0.92
N VAL A 94 -3.05 7.45 -0.72
CA VAL A 94 -2.26 7.04 0.45
C VAL A 94 -2.94 7.50 1.74
N GLU A 95 -3.38 8.75 1.84
CA GLU A 95 -4.07 9.30 3.01
C GLU A 95 -5.37 8.57 3.32
N ALA A 96 -6.15 8.18 2.29
CA ALA A 96 -7.34 7.37 2.48
C ALA A 96 -7.02 6.00 3.11
N ARG A 97 -5.94 5.34 2.67
CA ARG A 97 -5.49 4.08 3.30
C ARG A 97 -5.10 4.28 4.76
N LEU A 98 -4.34 5.33 5.06
CA LEU A 98 -3.94 5.64 6.44
C LEU A 98 -5.16 5.90 7.33
N THR A 99 -6.16 6.61 6.80
CA THR A 99 -7.43 6.86 7.48
C THR A 99 -8.16 5.56 7.80
N LEU A 100 -8.25 4.64 6.84
CA LEU A 100 -8.88 3.32 7.03
C LEU A 100 -8.14 2.44 8.05
N LEU A 101 -6.82 2.59 8.15
CA LEU A 101 -5.97 1.84 9.09
C LEU A 101 -5.94 2.46 10.50
N LYS A 102 -6.48 3.67 10.70
CA LYS A 102 -6.35 4.45 11.93
C LYS A 102 -6.94 3.75 13.16
N ALA A 103 -8.06 3.04 13.02
CA ALA A 103 -8.67 2.30 14.12
C ALA A 103 -7.87 1.05 14.52
N ASP A 104 -7.11 0.48 13.58
CA ASP A 104 -6.49 -0.84 13.69
C ASP A 104 -4.95 -0.76 13.60
N ARG A 105 -4.36 0.33 14.11
CA ARG A 105 -2.89 0.58 14.05
C ARG A 105 -2.08 -0.54 14.71
N GLU A 106 -2.56 -1.09 15.81
CA GLU A 106 -1.85 -2.18 16.49
C GLU A 106 -1.92 -3.50 15.71
N ALA A 107 -3.04 -3.77 15.02
CA ALA A 107 -3.13 -4.89 14.09
C ALA A 107 -2.13 -4.75 12.93
N LEU A 108 -1.97 -3.51 12.42
CA LEU A 108 -0.96 -3.18 11.41
C LEU A 108 0.47 -3.39 11.92
N ARG A 109 0.77 -2.98 13.16
CA ARG A 109 2.09 -3.21 13.78
C ARG A 109 2.42 -4.69 13.85
N ARG A 110 1.47 -5.51 14.31
CA ARG A 110 1.61 -6.97 14.38
C ARG A 110 1.72 -7.61 13.00
N ALA A 111 0.93 -7.14 12.03
CA ALA A 111 1.01 -7.61 10.64
C ALA A 111 2.40 -7.32 10.06
N THR A 112 2.92 -6.11 10.27
CA THR A 112 4.24 -5.69 9.81
C THR A 112 5.35 -6.53 10.42
N ALA A 113 5.29 -6.82 11.73
CA ALA A 113 6.25 -7.71 12.38
C ALA A 113 6.24 -9.13 11.77
N ILE A 114 5.07 -9.66 11.43
CA ILE A 114 4.93 -10.96 10.76
C ILE A 114 5.54 -10.91 9.35
N LEU A 115 5.20 -9.88 8.57
CA LEU A 115 5.66 -9.71 7.20
C LEU A 115 7.18 -9.44 7.11
N ALA A 116 7.79 -8.88 8.15
CA ALA A 116 9.23 -8.62 8.22
C ALA A 116 10.07 -9.90 8.40
N MET A 117 9.47 -11.03 8.76
CA MET A 117 10.21 -12.29 8.86
C MET A 117 10.79 -12.70 7.49
N PRO A 118 12.04 -13.21 7.41
CA PRO A 118 12.69 -13.56 6.14
C PRO A 118 11.85 -14.49 5.23
N ARG A 119 11.21 -15.50 5.83
CA ARG A 119 10.31 -16.43 5.11
C ARG A 119 9.10 -15.77 4.44
N ASN A 120 8.71 -14.58 4.89
CA ASN A 120 7.55 -13.85 4.40
C ASN A 120 7.93 -12.72 3.44
N MET A 121 9.22 -12.41 3.24
CA MET A 121 9.66 -11.25 2.46
C MET A 121 9.11 -11.22 1.02
N ALA A 122 9.06 -12.35 0.34
CA ALA A 122 8.49 -12.41 -1.01
C ALA A 122 6.99 -12.05 -1.03
N ARG A 123 6.24 -12.52 -0.02
CA ARG A 123 4.82 -12.18 0.13
C ARG A 123 4.65 -10.72 0.54
N ALA A 124 5.44 -10.22 1.48
CA ALA A 124 5.44 -8.82 1.89
C ALA A 124 5.71 -7.88 0.71
N ALA A 125 6.69 -8.20 -0.14
CA ALA A 125 6.98 -7.45 -1.35
C ALA A 125 5.81 -7.48 -2.35
N ALA A 126 5.18 -8.64 -2.54
CA ALA A 126 4.00 -8.76 -3.40
C ALA A 126 2.82 -7.91 -2.88
N LEU A 127 2.58 -7.86 -1.56
CA LEU A 127 1.55 -7.02 -0.95
C LEU A 127 1.84 -5.53 -1.14
N GLY A 128 3.08 -5.10 -0.88
CA GLY A 128 3.50 -3.72 -1.10
C GLY A 128 3.37 -3.30 -2.57
N TRP A 129 3.73 -4.20 -3.49
CA TRP A 129 3.53 -4.00 -4.92
C TRP A 129 2.06 -3.88 -5.29
N ARG A 130 1.20 -4.78 -4.79
CA ARG A 130 -0.24 -4.78 -5.05
C ARG A 130 -0.89 -3.46 -4.62
N ALA A 131 -0.56 -2.97 -3.42
CA ALA A 131 -1.06 -1.69 -2.93
C ALA A 131 -0.59 -0.52 -3.83
N ALA A 132 0.69 -0.50 -4.23
CA ALA A 132 1.22 0.52 -5.12
C ALA A 132 0.59 0.49 -6.52
N ASP A 133 0.38 -0.71 -7.07
CA ASP A 133 -0.30 -0.91 -8.36
C ASP A 133 -1.75 -0.42 -8.30
N ALA A 134 -2.50 -0.77 -7.25
CA ALA A 134 -3.87 -0.31 -7.05
C ALA A 134 -3.96 1.23 -7.02
N MET A 135 -3.05 1.88 -6.28
CA MET A 135 -3.00 3.34 -6.22
C MET A 135 -2.63 3.98 -7.57
N TRP A 136 -1.63 3.45 -8.29
CA TRP A 136 -1.26 3.98 -9.61
C TRP A 136 -2.34 3.79 -10.66
N ARG A 137 -3.00 2.63 -10.69
CA ARG A 137 -4.13 2.37 -11.58
C ARG A 137 -5.28 3.33 -11.30
N ALA A 138 -5.65 3.51 -10.03
CA ALA A 138 -6.69 4.45 -9.63
C ALA A 138 -6.33 5.90 -10.00
N ALA A 139 -5.06 6.27 -9.89
CA ALA A 139 -4.57 7.59 -10.28
C ALA A 139 -4.56 7.83 -11.80
N GLY A 140 -4.84 6.81 -12.62
CA GLY A 140 -4.90 6.88 -14.09
C GLY A 140 -3.58 6.58 -14.80
N ASP A 141 -2.64 5.88 -14.15
CA ASP A 141 -1.41 5.42 -14.81
C ASP A 141 -1.73 4.32 -15.84
N ALA A 142 -1.50 4.61 -17.11
CA ALA A 142 -1.59 3.65 -18.22
C ALA A 142 -0.21 3.16 -18.70
N ALA A 143 0.87 3.46 -17.96
CA ALA A 143 2.22 3.08 -18.36
C ALA A 143 2.40 1.54 -18.33
N THR A 144 2.82 0.97 -19.45
CA THR A 144 3.15 -0.46 -19.61
C THR A 144 4.65 -0.69 -19.85
N ASP A 145 5.45 0.38 -19.86
CA ASP A 145 6.88 0.38 -20.13
C ASP A 145 7.73 0.33 -18.84
N TYR A 146 9.04 0.58 -18.92
CA TYR A 146 9.93 0.63 -17.76
C TYR A 146 9.43 1.56 -16.64
N ASN A 147 8.66 2.60 -16.97
CA ASN A 147 8.08 3.49 -15.97
C ASN A 147 7.04 2.78 -15.10
N HIS A 148 6.39 1.72 -15.60
CA HIS A 148 5.50 0.86 -14.82
C HIS A 148 6.18 0.33 -13.56
N TYR A 149 7.38 -0.25 -13.74
CA TYR A 149 8.12 -0.89 -12.65
C TYR A 149 8.75 0.12 -11.69
N THR A 150 9.38 1.17 -12.21
CA THR A 150 9.99 2.21 -11.36
C THR A 150 8.93 2.88 -10.50
N LYS A 151 7.80 3.30 -11.07
CA LYS A 151 6.72 3.99 -10.34
C LYS A 151 6.18 3.15 -9.17
N ARG A 152 5.95 1.85 -9.40
CA ARG A 152 5.41 0.93 -8.38
C ARG A 152 6.43 0.63 -7.31
N ALA A 153 7.68 0.33 -7.68
CA ALA A 153 8.75 0.10 -6.71
C ALA A 153 8.97 1.33 -5.82
N THR A 154 9.05 2.53 -6.41
CA THR A 154 9.25 3.77 -5.67
C THR A 154 8.05 4.08 -4.77
N LEU A 155 6.82 3.95 -5.27
CA LEU A 155 5.63 4.19 -4.45
C LEU A 155 5.49 3.16 -3.32
N ALA A 156 5.78 1.88 -3.58
CA ALA A 156 5.77 0.85 -2.55
C ALA A 156 6.77 1.16 -1.43
N ALA A 157 7.98 1.61 -1.77
CA ALA A 157 8.99 2.01 -0.79
C ALA A 157 8.55 3.25 0.02
N VAL A 158 7.99 4.26 -0.64
CA VAL A 158 7.46 5.46 0.03
C VAL A 158 6.29 5.10 0.95
N TYR A 159 5.37 4.26 0.49
CA TYR A 159 4.22 3.83 1.26
C TYR A 159 4.65 3.01 2.48
N ALA A 160 5.56 2.05 2.32
CA ALA A 160 6.11 1.28 3.44
C ALA A 160 6.78 2.19 4.48
N ALA A 161 7.61 3.14 4.05
CA ALA A 161 8.22 4.10 4.96
C ALA A 161 7.18 5.00 5.67
N THR A 162 6.13 5.39 4.96
CA THR A 162 5.02 6.19 5.53
C THR A 162 4.23 5.39 6.57
N LEU A 163 3.98 4.10 6.33
CA LEU A 163 3.35 3.22 7.32
C LEU A 163 4.18 3.09 8.59
N MET A 164 5.51 2.99 8.48
CA MET A 164 6.39 2.96 9.64
C MET A 164 6.27 4.25 10.47
N THR A 165 6.27 5.42 9.83
CA THR A 165 6.04 6.69 10.53
C THR A 165 4.64 6.75 11.14
N PHE A 166 3.62 6.32 10.41
CA PHE A 166 2.22 6.34 10.83
C PHE A 166 1.93 5.53 12.10
N MET A 167 2.60 4.39 12.26
CA MET A 167 2.38 3.52 13.42
C MET A 167 2.79 4.20 14.73
N ASP A 168 3.80 5.08 14.69
CA ASP A 168 4.39 5.71 15.87
C ASP A 168 4.07 7.23 15.97
N ASP A 169 3.23 7.75 15.07
CA ASP A 169 2.81 9.15 15.05
C ASP A 169 1.55 9.37 15.91
N ASP A 170 1.73 10.05 17.03
CA ASP A 170 0.65 10.48 17.94
C ASP A 170 0.36 11.99 17.85
N SER A 171 0.87 12.68 16.83
CA SER A 171 0.53 14.08 16.57
C SER A 171 -0.95 14.23 16.17
N ASP A 172 -1.49 15.43 16.36
CA ASP A 172 -2.89 15.74 16.04
C ASP A 172 -3.22 15.38 14.59
N ASP A 173 -4.15 14.44 14.47
CA ASP A 173 -4.60 13.88 13.20
C ASP A 173 -3.45 13.36 12.31
N HIS A 174 -2.35 12.86 12.89
CA HIS A 174 -1.20 12.32 12.15
C HIS A 174 -0.50 13.38 11.25
N ALA A 175 -0.38 14.60 11.75
CA ALA A 175 0.25 15.71 11.04
C ALA A 175 1.70 15.42 10.63
N GLU A 176 2.48 14.72 11.47
CA GLU A 176 3.86 14.34 11.13
C GLU A 176 3.93 13.36 9.96
N THR A 177 3.04 12.36 9.94
CA THR A 177 2.90 11.39 8.86
C THR A 177 2.52 12.07 7.55
N ARG A 178 1.55 12.98 7.57
CA ARG A 178 1.17 13.76 6.37
C ARG A 178 2.34 14.61 5.86
N ALA A 179 3.06 15.28 6.76
CA ALA A 179 4.22 16.07 6.39
C ALA A 179 5.33 15.18 5.82
N PHE A 180 5.56 13.99 6.38
CA PHE A 180 6.50 13.00 5.85
C PHE A 180 6.12 12.56 4.44
N LEU A 181 4.86 12.15 4.24
CA LEU A 181 4.33 11.74 2.94
C LEU A 181 4.50 12.84 1.89
N ALA A 182 4.15 14.08 2.22
CA ALA A 182 4.29 15.22 1.32
C ALA A 182 5.75 15.41 0.85
N ARG A 183 6.72 15.34 1.77
CA ARG A 183 8.15 15.40 1.44
C ARG A 183 8.58 14.24 0.55
N ARG A 184 8.09 13.03 0.80
CA ARG A 184 8.43 11.84 0.00
C ARG A 184 7.86 11.91 -1.40
N ILE A 185 6.60 12.32 -1.57
CA ILE A 185 5.98 12.52 -2.89
C ILE A 185 6.74 13.60 -3.69
N GLU A 186 7.15 14.70 -3.06
CA GLU A 186 8.00 15.69 -3.71
C GLU A 186 9.36 15.08 -4.13
N GLY A 187 9.94 14.22 -3.29
CA GLY A 187 11.14 13.46 -3.61
C GLY A 187 11.00 12.58 -4.85
N ILE A 188 9.86 11.91 -5.04
CA ILE A 188 9.54 11.13 -6.25
C ILE A 188 9.60 12.04 -7.48
N MET A 189 8.98 13.22 -7.42
CA MET A 189 8.96 14.15 -8.56
C MET A 189 10.36 14.67 -8.89
N ARG A 190 11.21 14.91 -7.88
CA ARG A 190 12.62 15.29 -8.08
C ARG A 190 13.42 14.15 -8.71
N PHE A 191 13.21 12.93 -8.26
CA PHE A 191 13.86 11.74 -8.81
C PHE A 191 13.48 11.50 -10.28
N GLU A 192 12.19 11.57 -10.64
CA GLU A 192 11.75 11.41 -12.02
C GLU A 192 12.30 12.51 -12.94
N LYS A 193 12.33 13.78 -12.47
CA LYS A 193 12.98 14.88 -13.22
C LYS A 193 14.48 14.64 -13.41
N ALA A 194 15.18 14.17 -12.38
CA ALA A 194 16.60 13.86 -12.49
C ALA A 194 16.85 12.70 -13.47
N LYS A 195 16.07 11.63 -13.36
CA LYS A 195 16.10 10.49 -14.30
C LYS A 195 15.89 10.94 -15.73
N ALA A 196 14.87 11.77 -16.00
CA ALA A 196 14.57 12.25 -17.34
C ALA A 196 15.68 13.13 -17.94
N ARG A 197 16.34 13.95 -17.11
CA ARG A 197 17.56 14.69 -17.50
C ARG A 197 18.72 13.77 -17.83
N LEU A 198 18.95 12.72 -17.04
CA LEU A 198 20.07 11.78 -17.24
C LEU A 198 19.87 10.90 -18.49
N THR A 199 18.63 10.45 -18.74
CA THR A 199 18.29 9.61 -19.90
C THR A 199 18.11 10.41 -21.19
N GLY A 200 18.04 11.75 -21.10
CA GLY A 200 17.76 12.64 -22.23
C GLY A 200 16.34 12.51 -22.77
N ALA A 201 15.41 11.97 -21.96
CA ALA A 201 14.00 11.83 -22.32
C ALA A 201 13.30 13.20 -22.44
N ASP A 202 13.83 14.23 -21.78
CA ASP A 202 13.34 15.62 -21.85
C ASP A 202 13.89 16.42 -23.04
N GLY A 203 14.58 15.77 -23.99
CA GLY A 203 15.20 16.44 -25.14
C GLY A 203 16.49 17.21 -24.84
N GLY A 204 17.00 17.15 -23.60
CA GLY A 204 18.29 17.70 -23.19
C GLY A 204 19.48 16.82 -23.57
N GLU A 205 20.69 17.38 -23.55
CA GLU A 205 21.92 16.63 -23.83
C GLU A 205 22.05 15.40 -22.93
N ARG A 206 22.19 14.21 -23.54
CA ARG A 206 22.53 12.99 -22.81
C ARG A 206 23.90 13.12 -22.17
N LEU A 207 24.07 12.61 -20.94
CA LEU A 207 25.39 12.34 -20.38
C LEU A 207 26.09 11.28 -21.24
N SER A 208 26.89 11.73 -22.18
CA SER A 208 27.66 10.85 -23.05
C SER A 208 28.96 10.47 -22.35
N LEU A 209 29.03 9.24 -21.85
CA LEU A 209 30.28 8.63 -21.36
C LEU A 209 31.36 8.65 -22.45
N ALA A 210 30.99 8.49 -23.72
CA ALA A 210 31.91 8.60 -24.84
C ALA A 210 32.51 10.01 -24.97
N ARG A 211 31.72 11.07 -24.75
CA ARG A 211 32.19 12.47 -24.77
C ARG A 211 33.06 12.79 -23.55
N PHE A 212 32.75 12.22 -22.39
CA PHE A 212 33.56 12.34 -21.17
C PHE A 212 34.93 11.66 -21.33
N VAL A 213 34.96 10.41 -21.79
CA VAL A 213 36.20 9.68 -22.08
C VAL A 213 36.98 10.34 -23.23
N GLY A 214 36.28 10.88 -24.23
CA GLY A 214 36.88 11.65 -25.32
C GLY A 214 37.66 12.89 -24.83
N ARG A 215 37.10 13.66 -23.88
CA ARG A 215 37.79 14.81 -23.26
C ARG A 215 38.98 14.42 -22.37
N LEU A 216 38.93 13.23 -21.76
CA LEU A 216 40.08 12.70 -21.01
C LEU A 216 41.22 12.27 -21.94
N ARG A 217 40.90 11.80 -23.15
CA ARG A 217 41.88 11.35 -24.15
C ARG A 217 42.44 12.51 -24.98
N TYR A 218 41.67 13.56 -25.20
CA TYR A 218 42.09 14.78 -25.90
C TYR A 218 41.70 16.00 -25.05
N PRO A 219 42.56 16.44 -24.12
CA PRO A 219 42.32 17.69 -23.41
C PRO A 219 42.31 18.86 -24.42
N ALA A 220 41.29 19.69 -24.36
CA ALA A 220 41.25 20.92 -25.15
C ALA A 220 42.37 21.85 -24.67
N ILE A 221 43.21 22.30 -25.60
CA ILE A 221 44.21 23.36 -25.38
C ILE A 221 43.47 24.71 -25.40
#